data_AF-A0A7C6YC72-F1
#
_entry.id   AF-A0A7C6YC72-F1
#
_cell.length_a   1.000
_cell.length_b   1.000
_cell.length_c   1.000
_cell.angle_alpha   90.00
_cell.angle_beta   90.00
_cell.angle_gamma   90.00
#
_symmetry.space_group_name_H-M   'P 1'
#
loop_
_entity.id
_entity.type
_entity.pdbx_description
1 polymer ?
#
loop_
_entity_poly.entity_id
_entity_poly.type
_entity_poly.pdbx_seq_one_letter_code
_entity_poly.pdbx_strand_id
1 'polypeptide(L)' 'MNFGKIFNLLAQNNINPEQIFALVERIKNSDLKDETNIREIIHEVSKIAGKKLDKQKEEQLVKKIMNEGVAEDLFEML' A
#
# COMPACT_ATOMS: atom_id res chain seq x y z
N MET A 1 3.09 15.94 12.25
CA MET A 1 3.39 15.28 10.95
C MET A 1 4.07 16.29 10.04
N ASN A 2 5.22 15.94 9.46
CA ASN A 2 6.02 16.86 8.67
C ASN A 2 5.62 16.74 7.19
N PHE A 3 4.53 17.41 6.82
CA PHE A 3 3.87 17.31 5.50
C PHE A 3 4.81 17.55 4.32
N GLY A 4 5.87 18.35 4.48
CA GLY A 4 6.86 18.59 3.43
C GLY A 4 7.67 17.35 3.04
N LYS A 5 7.92 16.42 3.98
CA LYS A 5 8.63 15.16 3.66
C LYS A 5 7.74 14.21 2.87
N ILE A 6 6.45 14.16 3.19
CA ILE A 6 5.47 13.35 2.46
C ILE A 6 5.32 13.87 1.04
N PHE A 7 5.22 15.20 0.86
CA PHE A 7 5.14 15.80 -0.48
C PHE A 7 6.37 15.55 -1.33
N ASN A 8 7.58 15.64 -0.76
CA ASN A 8 8.81 15.34 -1.48
C ASN A 8 8.92 13.85 -1.85
N LEU A 9 8.47 12.93 -0.99
CA LEU A 9 8.43 11.51 -1.33
C LEU A 9 7.44 11.24 -2.47
N LEU A 10 6.26 11.85 -2.44
CA LEU A 10 5.26 11.73 -3.51
C LEU A 10 5.80 12.29 -4.84
N ALA A 11 6.39 13.49 -4.82
CA ALA A 11 6.95 14.12 -6.00
C ALA A 11 8.18 13.39 -6.55
N GLN A 12 9.10 12.93 -5.69
CA GLN A 12 10.33 12.24 -6.12
C GLN A 12 10.05 10.83 -6.65
N ASN A 13 9.04 10.14 -6.11
CA ASN A 13 8.64 8.82 -6.60
C ASN A 13 7.57 8.90 -7.70
N ASN A 14 7.23 10.10 -8.18
CA ASN A 14 6.23 10.34 -9.21
C ASN A 14 4.85 9.73 -8.87
N ILE A 15 4.55 9.69 -7.59
CA ILE A 15 3.32 9.09 -7.04
C ILE A 15 2.21 10.11 -7.20
N ASN A 16 1.22 9.77 -8.02
CA ASN A 16 0.05 10.61 -8.22
C ASN A 16 -0.84 10.60 -6.96
N PRO A 17 -1.21 11.77 -6.42
CA PRO A 17 -2.14 11.87 -5.30
C PRO A 17 -3.47 11.17 -5.58
N GLU A 18 -3.96 11.19 -6.82
CA GLU A 18 -5.19 10.47 -7.20
C GLU A 18 -5.05 8.96 -7.03
N GLN A 19 -3.87 8.38 -7.27
CA GLN A 19 -3.63 6.94 -7.09
C GLN A 19 -3.62 6.56 -5.61
N ILE A 20 -3.05 7.42 -4.76
CA ILE A 20 -3.10 7.26 -3.30
C ILE A 20 -4.55 7.30 -2.81
N PHE A 21 -5.33 8.28 -3.29
CA PHE A 21 -6.73 8.41 -2.91
C PHE A 21 -7.57 7.21 -3.37
N ALA A 22 -7.40 6.78 -4.63
CA ALA A 22 -8.07 5.60 -5.17
C ALA A 22 -7.74 4.34 -4.36
N LEU A 23 -6.49 4.18 -3.94
CA LEU A 23 -6.07 3.06 -3.10
C LEU A 23 -6.77 3.10 -1.73
N VAL A 24 -6.81 4.27 -1.08
CA VAL A 24 -7.49 4.43 0.22
C VAL A 24 -8.98 4.13 0.11
N GLU A 25 -9.65 4.60 -0.94
CA GLU A 25 -11.05 4.26 -1.20
C GLU A 25 -11.24 2.76 -1.43
N ARG A 26 -10.32 2.12 -2.15
CA ARG A 26 -10.35 0.68 -2.38
C ARG A 26 -10.21 -0.08 -1.07
N ILE A 27 -9.21 0.26 -0.26
CA ILE A 27 -9.00 -0.35 1.07
C ILE A 27 -10.23 -0.19 1.96
N LYS A 28 -10.89 0.97 1.95
CA LYS A 28 -12.11 1.21 2.73
C LYS A 28 -13.32 0.40 2.26
N ASN A 29 -13.42 0.13 0.96
CA ASN A 29 -14.54 -0.61 0.37
C ASN A 29 -14.25 -2.12 0.20
N SER A 30 -12.99 -2.53 0.28
CA SER A 30 -12.56 -3.91 0.15
C SER A 30 -12.70 -4.67 1.46
N ASP A 31 -12.99 -5.97 1.36
CA ASP A 31 -12.97 -6.84 2.52
C ASP A 31 -11.52 -7.21 2.87
N LEU A 32 -11.00 -6.58 3.93
CA LEU A 32 -9.67 -6.84 4.50
C LEU A 32 -9.57 -8.16 5.26
N LYS A 33 -10.60 -9.02 5.18
CA LYS A 33 -10.57 -10.40 5.66
C LYS A 33 -10.27 -11.41 4.54
N ASP A 34 -10.37 -10.99 3.28
CA ASP A 34 -10.07 -11.84 2.12
C ASP A 34 -8.61 -11.65 1.70
N GLU A 35 -7.84 -12.75 1.74
CA GLU A 35 -6.44 -12.78 1.32
C GLU A 35 -6.25 -12.27 -0.12
N THR A 36 -7.21 -12.57 -1.00
CA THR A 36 -7.18 -12.19 -2.42
C THR A 36 -7.25 -10.68 -2.56
N ASN A 37 -8.17 -10.03 -1.85
CA ASN A 37 -8.30 -8.57 -1.85
C ASN A 37 -7.05 -7.90 -1.27
N ILE A 38 -6.52 -8.43 -0.17
CA ILE A 38 -5.29 -7.92 0.45
C ILE A 38 -4.11 -8.02 -0.53
N ARG A 39 -3.98 -9.14 -1.22
CA ARG A 39 -2.92 -9.36 -2.21
C ARG A 39 -3.02 -8.37 -3.36
N GLU A 40 -4.22 -8.13 -3.90
CA GLU A 40 -4.45 -7.13 -4.94
C GLU A 40 -4.09 -5.72 -4.47
N ILE A 41 -4.50 -5.34 -3.26
CA ILE A 41 -4.17 -4.05 -2.65
C ILE A 41 -2.64 -3.89 -2.57
N ILE A 42 -1.92 -4.84 -1.97
CA ILE A 42 -0.46 -4.79 -1.85
C ILE A 42 0.21 -4.64 -3.21
N HIS A 43 -0.28 -5.38 -4.21
CA HIS A 43 0.28 -5.33 -5.56
C HIS A 43 0.06 -3.97 -6.23
N GLU A 44 -1.09 -3.34 -6.02
CA GLU A 44 -1.33 -1.97 -6.47
C GLU A 44 -0.47 -0.95 -5.75
N VAL A 45 -0.34 -1.05 -4.43
CA VAL A 45 0.54 -0.18 -3.65
C VAL A 45 1.97 -0.27 -4.18
N SER A 46 2.45 -1.49 -4.47
CA SER A 46 3.76 -1.75 -5.08
C SER A 46 3.95 -1.01 -6.40
N LYS A 47 2.94 -1.04 -7.26
CA LYS A 47 2.97 -0.36 -8.57
C LYS A 47 2.97 1.15 -8.41
N ILE A 48 2.14 1.67 -7.51
CA ILE A 48 2.04 3.10 -7.21
C ILE A 48 3.36 3.60 -6.63
N ALA A 49 3.93 2.87 -5.68
CA ALA A 49 5.22 3.18 -5.05
C ALA A 49 6.43 2.96 -5.99
N GLY A 50 6.22 2.35 -7.16
CA GLY A 50 7.29 2.02 -8.11
C GLY A 50 8.29 0.98 -7.58
N LYS A 51 7.94 0.25 -6.52
CA LYS A 51 8.81 -0.74 -5.88
C LYS A 51 8.48 -2.14 -6.39
N LYS A 52 9.52 -2.97 -6.55
CA LYS A 52 9.36 -4.38 -6.92
C LYS A 52 9.22 -5.22 -5.66
N LEU A 53 8.07 -5.87 -5.52
CA LEU A 53 7.81 -6.88 -4.50
C LEU A 53 8.26 -8.25 -5.00
N ASP A 54 9.06 -8.93 -4.18
CA ASP A 54 9.32 -10.36 -4.31
C ASP A 54 8.20 -11.17 -3.64
N LYS A 55 7.95 -12.38 -4.14
CA LYS A 55 6.85 -13.24 -3.66
C LYS A 55 6.89 -13.46 -2.14
N GLN A 56 8.09 -13.55 -1.56
CA GLN A 56 8.23 -13.79 -0.12
C GLN A 56 7.79 -12.58 0.70
N LYS A 57 8.22 -11.37 0.32
CA LYS A 57 7.74 -10.13 0.96
C LYS A 57 6.25 -9.93 0.78
N GLU A 58 5.71 -10.20 -0.41
CA GLU A 58 4.27 -10.10 -0.67
C GLU A 58 3.49 -11.00 0.29
N GLU A 59 3.90 -12.26 0.43
CA GLU A 59 3.25 -13.22 1.33
C GLU A 59 3.37 -12.81 2.81
N GLN A 60 4.50 -12.23 3.21
CA GLN A 60 4.68 -11.69 4.57
C GLN A 60 3.75 -10.51 4.84
N LEU A 61 3.63 -9.58 3.89
CA LEU A 61 2.73 -8.44 3.98
C LEU A 61 1.27 -8.90 4.06
N VAL A 62 0.87 -9.83 3.19
CA VAL A 62 -0.49 -10.41 3.20
C VAL A 62 -0.81 -11.01 4.57
N LYS A 63 0.08 -11.86 5.10
CA LYS A 63 -0.13 -12.48 6.42
C LYS A 63 -0.18 -11.45 7.54
N LYS A 64 0.66 -10.41 7.48
CA LYS A 64 0.66 -9.36 8.49
C LYS A 64 -0.65 -8.56 8.45
N ILE A 65 -1.11 -8.16 7.26
CA ILE A 65 -2.37 -7.43 7.10
C ILE A 65 -3.58 -8.29 7.50
N MET A 66 -3.57 -9.59 7.19
CA MET A 66 -4.62 -10.50 7.64
C MET A 66 -4.70 -10.61 9.17
N ASN A 67 -3.56 -10.59 9.86
CA ASN A 67 -3.50 -10.78 11.32
C ASN A 67 -3.70 -9.46 12.09
N GLU A 68 -3.11 -8.36 11.62
CA GLU A 68 -3.05 -7.08 12.34
C GLU A 68 -3.94 -5.99 11.69
N GLY A 69 -4.46 -6.21 10.49
CA GLY A 69 -5.15 -5.21 9.68
C GLY A 69 -4.20 -4.39 8.80
N VAL A 70 -4.77 -3.48 7.99
CA VAL A 70 -3.96 -2.58 7.16
C VAL A 70 -3.26 -1.57 8.07
N ALA A 71 -1.92 -1.65 8.13
CA ALA A 71 -1.12 -0.64 8.80
C ALA A 71 -1.21 0.68 8.02
N GLU A 72 -1.32 1.80 8.74
CA GLU A 72 -1.27 3.15 8.16
C GLU A 72 0.02 3.37 7.33
N ASP A 73 1.05 2.60 7.64
CA ASP A 73 2.39 2.68 7.06
C ASP A 73 2.62 1.64 5.94
N LEU A 74 1.56 1.11 5.31
CA LEU A 74 1.69 0.10 4.24
C LEU A 74 2.67 0.53 3.13
N PHE A 75 2.67 1.82 2.80
CA PHE A 75 3.63 2.40 1.85
C PHE A 75 5.08 2.41 2.34
N GLU A 76 5.31 2.54 3.65
CA GLU A 76 6.64 2.50 4.24
C GLU A 76 7.19 1.07 4.35
N MET A 77 6.29 0.08 4.37
CA MET A 77 6.66 -1.34 4.41
C MET A 77 7.10 -1.92 3.05
N LEU A 78 6.81 -1.22 1.94
CA LEU A 78 7.28 -1.55 0.60
C LEU A 78 8.62 -0.86 0.33
#